data_AF-A0A193DMR4-F1
#
_entry.id   AF-A0A193DMR4-F1
#
_cell.length_a   1.000
_cell.length_b   1.000
_cell.length_c   1.000
_cell.angle_alpha   90.00
_cell.angle_beta   90.00
_cell.angle_gamma   90.00
#
_symmetry.space_group_name_H-M   'P 1'
#
loop_
_entity.id
_entity.type
_entity.pdbx_description
1 polymer ?
#
loop_
_entity_poly.entity_id
_entity_poly.type
_entity_poly.pdbx_seq_one_letter_code
_entity_poly.pdbx_strand_id
1 'polypeptide(L)'
;VNRKLGMDAPLSDSVLTVKDIVATIKYLVSLHAERTTIDGVRDGEPVQLRLDVDDIDHFGNRRIRAVGELIQNQVRTGLSRMERVVRERMTTQDIEAITPQTLINVRPVVAAIKEFFGTSQLSQFM
;
A
#
# COMPACT_ATOMS: atom_id res chain seq x y z
N VAL A 1 1.78 -0.75 -11.54
CA VAL A 1 1.81 -2.12 -12.12
C VAL A 1 1.19 -2.13 -13.51
N ASN A 2 -0.11 -1.83 -13.62
CA ASN A 2 -0.87 -1.78 -14.88
C ASN A 2 -0.16 -1.06 -16.03
N ARG A 3 0.32 0.16 -15.82
CA ARG A 3 1.06 0.92 -16.83
C ARG A 3 2.34 0.20 -17.33
N LYS A 4 3.08 -0.46 -16.44
CA LYS A 4 4.36 -1.12 -16.75
C LYS A 4 4.15 -2.45 -17.49
N LEU A 5 3.15 -3.22 -17.06
CA LEU A 5 2.83 -4.54 -17.64
C LEU A 5 1.80 -4.47 -18.78
N GLY A 6 1.29 -3.27 -19.09
CA GLY A 6 0.14 -3.03 -19.99
C GLY A 6 -1.03 -3.94 -19.70
N MET A 7 -1.52 -3.84 -18.47
CA MET A 7 -2.75 -4.49 -18.05
C MET A 7 -3.80 -3.43 -17.77
N ASP A 8 -5.06 -3.78 -17.97
CA ASP A 8 -6.21 -2.90 -17.77
C ASP A 8 -7.07 -3.40 -16.60
N ALA A 9 -6.44 -3.52 -15.43
CA ALA A 9 -7.13 -3.87 -14.19
C ALA A 9 -7.66 -2.60 -13.49
N PRO A 10 -8.78 -2.69 -12.74
CA PRO A 10 -9.31 -1.57 -11.98
C PRO A 10 -8.27 -0.97 -11.02
N LEU A 11 -8.18 0.37 -10.96
CA LEU A 11 -7.26 1.06 -10.04
C LEU A 11 -7.64 0.91 -8.56
N SER A 12 -8.86 0.44 -8.27
CA SER A 12 -9.33 0.10 -6.93
C SER A 12 -8.69 -1.16 -6.37
N ASP A 13 -8.16 -2.02 -7.23
CA ASP A 13 -7.66 -3.33 -6.84
C ASP A 13 -6.29 -3.17 -6.18
N SER A 14 -6.26 -3.29 -4.85
CA SER A 14 -5.05 -3.13 -4.04
C SER A 14 -4.36 -4.45 -3.68
N VAL A 15 -4.81 -5.57 -4.25
CA VAL A 15 -4.30 -6.91 -3.98
C VAL A 15 -3.80 -7.53 -5.28
N LEU A 16 -2.63 -8.18 -5.22
CA LEU A 16 -2.06 -8.85 -6.37
C LEU A 16 -2.86 -10.08 -6.77
N THR A 17 -3.06 -10.25 -8.07
CA THR A 17 -3.72 -11.40 -8.68
C THR A 17 -2.70 -12.32 -9.35
N VAL A 18 -3.13 -13.55 -9.65
CA VAL A 18 -2.31 -14.50 -10.42
C VAL A 18 -1.94 -13.91 -11.80
N LYS A 19 -2.82 -13.12 -12.41
CA LYS A 19 -2.56 -12.46 -13.69
C LYS A 19 -1.38 -11.48 -13.59
N ASP A 20 -1.30 -10.69 -12.52
CA ASP A 20 -0.20 -9.75 -12.29
C ASP A 20 1.15 -10.47 -12.19
N ILE A 21 1.17 -11.60 -11.47
CA ILE A 21 2.38 -12.41 -11.29
C ILE A 21 2.81 -13.02 -12.62
N VAL A 22 1.88 -13.62 -13.36
CA VAL A 22 2.18 -14.22 -14.68
C VAL A 22 2.69 -13.15 -15.66
N ALA A 23 2.07 -11.97 -15.68
CA ALA A 23 2.51 -10.86 -16.52
C ALA A 23 3.90 -10.37 -16.14
N THR A 24 4.20 -10.28 -14.83
CA THR A 24 5.53 -9.90 -14.33
C THR A 24 6.61 -10.90 -14.75
N ILE A 25 6.35 -12.21 -14.62
CA ILE A 25 7.29 -13.25 -15.03
C ILE A 25 7.50 -13.21 -16.55
N LYS A 26 6.43 -13.06 -17.34
CA LYS A 26 6.53 -12.91 -18.80
C LYS A 26 7.37 -11.69 -19.20
N TYR A 27 7.19 -10.57 -18.49
CA TYR A 27 7.96 -9.35 -18.71
C TYR A 27 9.46 -9.60 -18.44
N LEU A 28 9.78 -10.24 -17.31
CA LEU A 28 11.16 -10.57 -16.93
C LEU A 28 11.83 -11.55 -17.92
N VAL A 29 11.14 -12.62 -18.31
CA VAL A 29 11.66 -13.59 -19.28
C VAL A 29 11.84 -12.96 -20.66
N SER A 30 10.93 -12.09 -21.07
CA SER A 30 11.04 -11.38 -22.36
C SER A 30 12.21 -10.40 -22.37
N LEU A 31 12.47 -9.70 -21.26
CA LEU A 31 13.67 -8.89 -21.08
C LEU A 31 14.95 -9.73 -21.16
N HIS A 32 14.97 -10.89 -20.49
CA HIS A 32 16.13 -11.79 -20.53
C HIS A 32 16.38 -12.35 -21.94
N ALA A 33 15.33 -12.59 -22.72
CA ALA A 33 15.41 -13.01 -24.11
C ALA A 33 15.70 -11.85 -25.09
N GLU A 34 16.14 -10.68 -24.60
CA GLU A 34 16.50 -9.49 -25.37
C GLU A 34 15.38 -8.99 -26.32
N ARG A 35 14.12 -9.27 -25.98
CA ARG A 35 12.98 -8.72 -26.72
C ARG A 35 12.85 -7.24 -26.42
N THR A 36 12.52 -6.46 -27.45
CA THR A 36 12.34 -5.01 -27.34
C THR A 36 10.89 -4.61 -27.08
N THR A 37 9.94 -5.50 -27.37
CA THR A 37 8.50 -5.26 -27.20
C THR A 37 7.75 -6.46 -26.64
N ILE A 38 6.64 -6.19 -25.95
CA ILE A 38 5.66 -7.20 -25.53
C ILE A 38 4.24 -6.65 -25.74
N ASP A 39 3.32 -7.52 -26.14
CA ASP A 39 1.92 -7.15 -26.31
C ASP A 39 1.26 -6.90 -24.94
N GLY A 40 0.45 -5.84 -24.87
CA GLY A 40 -0.37 -5.51 -23.72
C GLY A 40 -1.65 -4.81 -24.15
N VAL A 41 -2.44 -4.41 -23.15
CA VAL A 41 -3.70 -3.69 -23.33
C VAL A 41 -3.66 -2.41 -22.50
N ARG A 42 -4.11 -1.29 -23.10
CA ARG A 42 -4.33 -0.02 -22.39
C ARG A 42 -5.61 0.61 -22.89
N ASP A 43 -6.47 1.02 -21.96
CA ASP A 43 -7.77 1.64 -22.27
C ASP A 43 -8.59 0.79 -23.26
N GLY A 44 -8.56 -0.54 -23.09
CA GLY A 44 -9.21 -1.52 -23.96
C GLY A 44 -8.52 -1.80 -25.30
N GLU A 45 -7.48 -1.06 -25.68
CA GLU A 45 -6.81 -1.19 -26.98
C GLU A 45 -5.50 -2.00 -26.89
N PRO A 46 -5.17 -2.82 -27.91
CA PRO A 46 -3.90 -3.54 -27.96
C PRO A 46 -2.74 -2.56 -28.21
N VAL A 47 -1.71 -2.65 -27.38
CA VAL A 47 -0.53 -1.77 -27.43
C VAL A 47 0.74 -2.60 -27.33
N GLN A 48 1.75 -2.26 -28.14
CA GLN A 48 3.10 -2.78 -27.96
C GLN A 48 3.84 -1.99 -26.89
N LEU A 49 4.15 -2.65 -25.78
CA LEU A 49 4.92 -2.08 -24.68
C LEU A 49 6.40 -2.24 -24.97
N ARG A 50 7.16 -1.15 -24.84
CA ARG A 50 8.62 -1.22 -24.87
C ARG A 50 9.14 -1.95 -23.62
N LEU A 51 10.00 -2.94 -23.85
CA LEU A 51 10.76 -3.62 -22.83
C LEU A 51 12.09 -2.89 -22.63
N ASP A 52 12.35 -2.48 -21.40
CA ASP A 52 13.63 -1.93 -20.99
C ASP A 52 13.85 -2.18 -19.49
N VAL A 53 15.11 -2.13 -19.08
CA VAL A 53 15.50 -2.15 -17.66
C VAL A 53 15.18 -0.79 -17.05
N ASP A 54 14.61 -0.79 -15.86
CA ASP A 54 14.24 0.44 -15.18
C ASP A 54 15.46 1.11 -14.56
N ASP A 55 15.55 2.43 -14.76
CA ASP A 55 16.44 3.30 -14.01
C ASP A 55 15.80 3.65 -12.65
N ILE A 56 16.52 3.35 -11.56
CA ILE A 56 16.07 3.58 -10.18
C ILE A 56 16.05 5.07 -9.81
N ASP A 57 16.80 5.90 -10.52
CA ASP A 57 16.91 7.33 -10.26
C ASP A 57 15.88 8.15 -11.05
N HIS A 58 15.23 7.53 -12.03
CA HIS A 58 14.18 8.18 -12.81
C HIS A 58 13.04 8.69 -11.92
N PHE A 59 12.73 9.99 -11.99
CA PHE A 59 11.70 10.60 -11.13
C PHE A 59 10.31 9.99 -11.31
N GLY A 60 9.99 9.41 -12.47
CA GLY A 60 8.75 8.64 -12.66
C GLY A 60 8.62 7.41 -11.73
N ASN A 61 9.75 6.91 -11.21
CA ASN A 61 9.82 5.81 -10.25
C ASN A 61 10.00 6.30 -8.80
N ARG A 62 10.15 7.62 -8.57
CA ARG A 62 10.32 8.23 -7.24
C ARG A 62 9.10 9.06 -6.87
N ARG A 63 8.43 8.70 -5.77
CA ARG A 63 7.26 9.42 -5.24
C ARG A 63 7.59 10.13 -3.93
N ILE A 64 7.33 11.43 -3.88
CA ILE A 64 7.45 12.23 -2.65
C ILE A 64 6.27 11.93 -1.73
N ARG A 65 6.56 11.70 -0.44
CA ARG A 65 5.54 11.55 0.61
C ARG A 65 5.57 12.79 1.50
N ALA A 66 4.45 13.50 1.55
CA ALA A 66 4.28 14.66 2.43
C ALA A 66 3.98 14.22 3.86
N VAL A 67 4.13 15.15 4.82
CA VAL A 67 3.92 14.87 6.25
C VAL A 67 2.53 14.28 6.54
N GLY A 68 1.49 14.74 5.84
CA GLY A 68 0.12 14.25 6.01
C GLY A 68 -0.02 12.76 5.68
N GLU A 69 0.61 12.28 4.61
CA GLU A 69 0.60 10.85 4.25
C GLU A 69 1.36 10.00 5.28
N LEU A 70 2.48 10.52 5.77
CA LEU A 70 3.29 9.82 6.77
C LEU A 70 2.51 9.66 8.09
N ILE A 71 1.88 10.73 8.57
CA ILE A 71 1.03 10.70 9.77
C ILE A 71 -0.19 9.79 9.54
N GLN A 72 -0.83 9.87 8.38
CA GLN A 72 -1.99 9.02 8.05
C GLN A 72 -1.64 7.52 8.17
N ASN A 73 -0.45 7.11 7.73
CA ASN A 73 0.00 5.72 7.88
C ASN A 73 0.20 5.31 9.35
N GLN A 74 0.69 6.22 10.19
CA GLN A 74 0.85 5.97 11.63
C GLN A 74 -0.51 5.87 12.33
N VAL A 75 -1.44 6.77 12.00
CA VAL A 75 -2.81 6.71 12.51
C VAL A 75 -3.51 5.43 12.07
N ARG A 76 -3.36 5.00 10.80
CA ARG A 76 -3.91 3.72 10.31
C ARG A 76 -3.38 2.53 11.12
N THR A 77 -2.09 2.51 11.43
CA THR A 77 -1.48 1.48 12.28
C THR A 77 -2.06 1.52 13.70
N GLY A 78 -2.22 2.72 14.28
CA GLY A 78 -2.85 2.92 15.58
C GLY A 78 -4.31 2.44 15.63
N LEU A 79 -5.09 2.69 14.57
CA LEU A 79 -6.46 2.22 14.42
C LEU A 79 -6.53 0.70 14.29
N SER A 80 -5.62 0.08 13.53
CA SER A 80 -5.56 -1.39 13.40
C SER A 80 -5.28 -2.07 14.74
N ARG A 81 -4.42 -1.47 15.58
CA ARG A 81 -4.19 -1.94 16.97
C ARG A 81 -5.44 -1.77 17.83
N MET A 82 -6.14 -0.64 17.71
CA MET A 82 -7.39 -0.40 18.43
C MET A 82 -8.48 -1.42 18.02
N GLU A 83 -8.63 -1.69 16.72
CA GLU A 83 -9.58 -2.68 16.19
C GLU A 83 -9.37 -4.04 16.84
N ARG A 84 -8.11 -4.50 16.93
CA ARG A 84 -7.76 -5.76 17.58
C ARG A 84 -8.22 -5.80 19.05
N VAL A 85 -7.95 -4.73 19.81
CA VAL A 85 -8.36 -4.64 21.23
C VAL A 85 -9.89 -4.63 21.36
N VAL A 86 -10.58 -3.91 20.49
CA VAL A 86 -12.05 -3.89 20.46
C VAL A 86 -12.59 -5.29 20.20
N ARG A 87 -12.08 -5.98 19.17
CA ARG A 87 -12.50 -7.36 18.83
C ARG A 87 -12.28 -8.33 19.98
N GLU A 88 -11.14 -8.24 20.66
CA GLU A 88 -10.81 -9.07 21.83
C GLU A 88 -11.75 -8.81 23.02
N ARG A 89 -12.06 -7.54 23.31
CA ARG A 89 -13.01 -7.15 24.35
C ARG A 89 -14.43 -7.63 24.05
N MET A 90 -14.86 -7.55 22.79
CA MET A 90 -16.18 -8.04 22.37
C MET A 90 -16.33 -9.56 22.58
N THR A 91 -15.24 -10.34 22.53
CA THR A 91 -15.28 -11.79 22.77
C THR A 91 -15.21 -12.19 24.25
N THR A 92 -14.75 -11.29 25.12
CA THR A 92 -14.45 -11.61 26.54
C THR A 92 -15.39 -10.95 27.52
N GLN A 93 -16.04 -9.84 27.15
CA GLN A 93 -16.99 -9.13 28.00
C GLN A 93 -18.40 -9.69 27.87
N ASP A 94 -19.16 -9.56 28.96
CA ASP A 94 -20.58 -9.92 28.99
C ASP A 94 -21.40 -8.99 28.08
N ILE A 95 -22.27 -9.57 27.27
CA ILE A 95 -23.04 -8.89 26.22
C ILE A 95 -23.90 -7.77 26.81
N GLU A 96 -24.46 -7.98 28.01
CA GLU A 96 -25.31 -6.99 28.69
C GLU A 96 -24.54 -5.76 29.20
N ALA A 97 -23.22 -5.87 29.38
CA ALA A 97 -22.35 -4.80 29.86
C ALA A 97 -21.59 -4.07 28.73
N ILE A 98 -21.69 -4.55 27.48
CA ILE A 98 -20.97 -3.96 26.34
C ILE A 98 -21.63 -2.63 25.93
N THR A 99 -20.82 -1.57 25.91
CA THR A 99 -21.19 -0.29 25.29
C THR A 99 -20.03 0.18 24.39
N PRO A 100 -20.27 1.03 23.38
CA PRO A 100 -19.19 1.54 22.53
C PRO A 100 -18.07 2.22 23.33
N GLN A 101 -18.42 2.89 24.42
CA GLN A 101 -17.46 3.57 25.28
C GLN A 101 -16.54 2.60 26.05
N THR A 102 -17.03 1.42 26.45
CA THR A 102 -16.20 0.43 27.17
C THR A 102 -15.25 -0.34 26.24
N LEU A 103 -15.60 -0.42 24.95
CA LEU A 103 -14.77 -1.07 23.93
C LEU A 103 -13.63 -0.18 23.43
N ILE A 104 -13.88 1.12 23.26
CA ILE A 104 -12.93 2.04 22.64
C ILE A 104 -11.81 2.42 23.61
N ASN A 105 -10.56 2.22 23.18
CA ASN A 105 -9.37 2.71 23.89
C ASN A 105 -8.50 3.53 22.92
N VAL A 106 -8.40 4.83 23.17
CA VAL A 106 -7.68 5.77 22.28
C VAL A 106 -6.15 5.72 22.44
N ARG A 107 -5.62 5.09 23.49
CA ARG A 107 -4.17 5.06 23.79
C ARG A 107 -3.30 4.58 22.61
N PRO A 108 -3.66 3.53 21.85
CA PRO A 108 -2.85 3.06 20.72
C PRO A 108 -2.69 4.10 19.61
N VAL A 109 -3.72 4.92 19.35
CA VAL A 109 -3.68 5.97 18.33
C VAL A 109 -2.84 7.15 18.81
N VAL A 110 -3.06 7.60 20.04
CA VAL A 110 -2.29 8.70 20.64
C VAL A 110 -0.80 8.33 20.71
N ALA A 111 -0.48 7.08 21.07
CA ALA A 111 0.89 6.59 21.10
C ALA A 111 1.54 6.62 19.72
N ALA A 112 0.86 6.15 18.67
CA ALA A 112 1.39 6.17 17.30
C ALA A 112 1.68 7.59 16.79
N ILE A 113 0.83 8.56 17.13
CA ILE A 113 1.05 9.98 16.79
C ILE A 113 2.26 10.55 17.54
N LYS A 114 2.35 10.30 18.86
CA LYS A 114 3.47 10.77 19.68
C LYS A 114 4.80 10.17 19.23
N GLU A 115 4.81 8.88 18.91
CA GLU A 115 5.98 8.17 18.41
C GLU A 115 6.45 8.80 17.10
N PHE A 116 5.54 9.07 16.14
CA PHE A 116 5.88 9.74 14.89
C PHE A 116 6.60 11.08 15.12
N PHE A 117 6.06 11.97 15.96
CA PHE A 117 6.70 13.27 16.17
C PHE A 117 7.92 13.23 17.08
N GLY A 118 7.99 12.27 18.00
CA GLY A 118 9.07 12.17 18.99
C GLY A 118 10.31 11.43 18.52
N THR A 119 10.19 10.47 17.59
CA THR A 119 11.31 9.60 17.20
C THR A 119 11.56 9.53 15.69
N SER A 120 10.67 10.07 14.85
CA SER A 120 10.88 10.06 13.40
C SER A 120 12.09 10.90 13.02
N GLN A 121 12.98 10.33 12.20
CA GLN A 121 14.10 11.06 11.59
C GLN A 121 13.66 12.26 10.76
N LEU A 122 12.41 12.25 10.28
CA LEU A 122 11.80 13.33 9.49
C LEU A 122 11.12 14.39 10.37
N SER A 123 11.04 14.17 11.69
CA SER A 123 10.49 15.12 12.67
C SER A 123 11.66 15.72 13.46
N GLN A 124 12.28 16.76 12.89
CA GLN A 124 13.47 17.40 13.45
C GLN A 124 13.12 18.74 14.12
N PHE A 125 13.98 19.19 15.03
CA PHE A 125 13.93 20.56 15.55
C PHE A 125 14.24 21.54 14.42
N MET A 126 13.43 22.60 14.28
CA MET A 126 13.68 23.70 13.35
C MET A 126 14.67 24.71 13.93
#